data_AF-A0A7X5N214-F1
#
_entry.id   AF-A0A7X5N214-F1
#
_cell.length_a   1.000
_cell.length_b   1.000
_cell.length_c   1.000
_cell.angle_alpha   90.00
_cell.angle_beta   90.00
_cell.angle_gamma   90.00
#
_symmetry.space_group_name_H-M   'P 1'
#
loop_
_entity.id
_entity.type
_entity.pdbx_description
1 polymer ?
#
loop_
_entity_poly.entity_id
_entity_poly.type
_entity_poly.pdbx_seq_one_letter_code
_entity_poly.pdbx_strand_id
1 'polypeptide(L)'
;GLEAVDVLGICQGGTFALCYAALQRPKVRNLITMVTPVDFHTPDNMLSNWARMVDVDLFVDTMGNVPADLMNASYLMLKPFRLNLQKYVGLLDILDDKQALEDFLRMEKWIFDSPDLAGEAFREFVTQFYQRNGLVTGQVRIGGE
;
A
#
# COMPACT_ATOMS: atom_id res chain seq x y z
N GLY A 1 3.41 -6.84 -30.70
CA GLY A 1 3.74 -5.95 -29.56
C GLY A 1 5.17 -6.21 -29.11
N LEU A 2 5.66 -5.46 -28.12
CA LEU A 2 7.00 -5.68 -27.53
C LEU A 2 7.06 -6.99 -26.73
N GLU A 3 8.21 -7.67 -26.71
CA GLU A 3 8.42 -8.92 -25.96
C GLU A 3 8.58 -8.69 -24.45
N ALA A 4 9.18 -7.57 -24.06
CA ALA A 4 9.39 -7.19 -22.66
C ALA A 4 9.25 -5.67 -22.45
N VAL A 5 8.83 -5.27 -21.26
CA VAL A 5 8.61 -3.86 -20.86
C VAL A 5 9.30 -3.53 -19.54
N ASP A 6 9.48 -2.24 -19.29
CA ASP A 6 9.91 -1.75 -17.98
C ASP A 6 8.69 -1.66 -17.05
N VAL A 7 8.83 -2.14 -15.82
CA VAL A 7 7.77 -2.15 -14.82
C VAL A 7 8.20 -1.30 -13.64
N LEU A 8 7.39 -0.29 -13.33
CA LEU A 8 7.50 0.52 -12.12
C LEU A 8 6.35 0.15 -11.17
N GLY A 9 6.69 -0.26 -9.95
CA GLY A 9 5.71 -0.49 -8.90
C GLY A 9 5.99 0.38 -7.68
N ILE A 10 4.91 0.93 -7.10
CA ILE A 10 4.97 1.84 -5.96
C ILE A 10 4.23 1.19 -4.78
N CYS A 11 4.84 1.17 -3.60
CA CYS A 11 4.25 0.61 -2.38
C CYS A 11 3.73 -0.83 -2.60
N GLN A 12 2.45 -1.10 -2.35
CA GLN A 12 1.79 -2.39 -2.62
C GLN A 12 1.88 -2.79 -4.10
N GLY A 13 1.77 -1.84 -5.04
CA GLY A 13 1.99 -2.11 -6.47
C GLY A 13 3.41 -2.57 -6.78
N GLY A 14 4.38 -2.17 -5.97
CA GLY A 14 5.75 -2.69 -6.00
C GLY A 14 5.83 -4.16 -5.59
N THR A 15 5.11 -4.56 -4.54
CA THR A 15 5.01 -5.96 -4.12
C THR A 15 4.42 -6.81 -5.23
N PHE A 16 3.37 -6.32 -5.90
CA PHE A 16 2.80 -6.98 -7.08
C PHE A 16 3.78 -7.05 -8.25
N ALA A 17 4.53 -5.97 -8.51
CA ALA A 17 5.54 -5.95 -9.55
C ALA A 17 6.67 -6.97 -9.29
N LEU A 18 7.06 -7.17 -8.03
CA LEU A 18 8.02 -8.21 -7.63
C LEU A 18 7.47 -9.62 -7.90
N CYS A 19 6.23 -9.90 -7.50
CA CYS A 19 5.56 -11.18 -7.78
C CYS A 19 5.47 -11.42 -9.30
N TYR A 20 5.03 -10.42 -10.06
CA TYR A 20 4.93 -10.51 -11.51
C TYR A 20 6.29 -10.76 -12.17
N ALA A 21 7.35 -10.06 -11.74
CA ALA A 21 8.69 -10.26 -12.27
C ALA A 21 9.26 -11.65 -11.94
N ALA A 22 8.91 -12.23 -10.79
CA ALA A 22 9.28 -13.59 -10.43
C ALA A 22 8.60 -14.63 -11.32
N LEU A 23 7.29 -14.47 -11.59
CA LEU A 23 6.48 -15.41 -12.37
C LEU A 23 6.65 -15.26 -13.89
N GLN A 24 6.85 -14.03 -14.38
CA GLN A 24 6.85 -13.69 -15.81
C GLN A 24 8.16 -13.03 -16.23
N ARG A 25 9.28 -13.53 -15.70
CA ARG A 25 10.63 -12.97 -15.92
C ARG A 25 10.95 -12.61 -17.38
N PRO A 26 10.60 -13.42 -18.42
CA PRO A 26 10.90 -13.06 -19.81
C PRO A 26 10.18 -11.81 -20.32
N LYS A 27 9.10 -11.38 -19.66
CA LYS A 27 8.30 -10.20 -20.04
C LYS A 27 8.76 -8.91 -19.35
N VAL A 28 9.71 -8.98 -18.41
CA VAL A 28 10.19 -7.83 -17.63
C VAL A 28 11.61 -7.48 -18.04
N ARG A 29 11.79 -6.31 -18.66
CA ARG A 29 13.10 -5.81 -19.07
C ARG A 29 13.84 -5.15 -17.91
N ASN A 30 13.19 -4.18 -17.26
CA ASN A 30 13.67 -3.54 -16.04
C ASN A 30 12.56 -3.52 -14.99
N LEU A 31 12.93 -3.67 -13.71
CA LEU A 31 12.02 -3.56 -12.58
C LEU A 31 12.47 -2.41 -11.68
N ILE A 32 11.58 -1.46 -11.43
CA ILE A 32 11.80 -0.33 -10.52
C ILE A 32 10.77 -0.43 -9.40
N THR A 33 11.25 -0.41 -8.16
CA THR A 33 10.41 -0.47 -6.95
C THR A 33 10.59 0.80 -6.15
N MET A 34 9.51 1.52 -5.87
CA MET A 34 9.51 2.75 -5.08
C MET A 34 8.71 2.54 -3.80
N VAL A 35 9.33 2.83 -2.65
CA VAL A 35 8.74 2.65 -1.31
C VAL A 35 8.07 1.28 -1.11
N THR A 36 8.62 0.26 -1.76
CA THR A 36 8.05 -1.08 -1.82
C THR A 36 8.49 -1.92 -0.62
N PRO A 37 7.56 -2.50 0.14
CA PRO A 37 7.91 -3.46 1.18
C PRO A 37 8.34 -4.80 0.55
N VAL A 38 9.47 -5.34 1.04
CA VAL A 38 9.96 -6.68 0.71
C VAL A 38 9.98 -7.54 1.97
N ASP A 39 10.60 -7.04 3.04
CA ASP A 39 10.48 -7.58 4.38
C ASP A 39 9.39 -6.82 5.15
N PHE A 40 8.32 -7.53 5.49
CA PHE A 40 7.19 -6.99 6.22
C PHE A 40 7.39 -7.05 7.73
N HIS A 41 8.37 -7.79 8.26
CA HIS A 41 8.56 -7.99 9.70
C HIS A 41 9.66 -7.11 10.30
N THR A 42 9.98 -6.00 9.64
CA THR A 42 10.96 -5.03 10.17
C THR A 42 10.48 -4.41 11.49
N PRO A 43 11.38 -4.17 12.46
CA PRO A 43 11.01 -3.87 13.85
C PRO A 43 10.20 -2.59 14.03
N ASP A 44 10.43 -1.56 13.18
CA ASP A 44 9.77 -0.25 13.29
C ASP A 44 8.51 -0.11 12.41
N ASN A 45 8.04 -1.21 11.81
CA ASN A 45 6.88 -1.18 10.91
C ASN A 45 5.56 -1.31 11.68
N MET A 46 5.04 -0.17 12.16
CA MET A 46 3.77 -0.11 12.89
C MET A 46 2.60 -0.74 12.14
N LEU A 47 2.48 -0.48 10.83
CA LEU A 47 1.40 -1.03 10.01
C LEU A 47 1.45 -2.56 9.99
N SER A 48 2.66 -3.13 9.88
CA SER A 48 2.84 -4.57 9.95
C SER A 48 2.48 -5.14 11.32
N ASN A 49 2.87 -4.46 12.40
CA ASN A 49 2.47 -4.89 13.75
C ASN A 49 0.94 -4.98 13.88
N TRP A 50 0.22 -3.98 13.37
CA TRP A 50 -1.24 -3.98 13.39
C TRP A 50 -1.83 -5.08 12.50
N ALA A 51 -1.40 -5.18 11.25
CA ALA A 51 -1.89 -6.19 10.31
C ALA A 51 -1.68 -7.63 10.81
N ARG A 52 -0.62 -7.87 11.60
CA ARG A 52 -0.35 -9.17 12.24
C ARG A 52 -1.29 -9.53 13.38
N MET A 53 -1.95 -8.54 13.98
CA MET A 53 -2.90 -8.73 15.07
C MET A 53 -4.36 -8.79 14.59
N VAL A 54 -4.63 -8.44 13.32
CA VAL A 54 -5.97 -8.48 12.75
C VAL A 54 -6.34 -9.93 12.42
N ASP A 55 -7.49 -10.37 12.93
CA ASP A 55 -8.19 -11.54 12.38
C ASP A 55 -8.77 -11.16 11.02
N VAL A 56 -7.96 -11.40 9.99
CA VAL A 56 -8.29 -10.99 8.62
C VAL A 56 -9.48 -11.77 8.08
N ASP A 57 -9.68 -13.00 8.56
CA ASP A 57 -10.77 -13.82 8.10
C ASP A 57 -12.11 -13.26 8.59
N LEU A 58 -12.22 -13.04 9.90
CA LEU A 58 -13.38 -12.41 10.51
C LEU A 58 -13.64 -11.02 9.92
N PHE A 59 -12.59 -10.24 9.70
CA PHE A 59 -12.70 -8.89 9.16
C PHE A 59 -13.33 -8.88 7.77
N VAL A 60 -12.82 -9.68 6.85
CA VAL A 60 -13.34 -9.75 5.47
C VAL A 60 -14.72 -10.41 5.44
N ASP A 61 -14.95 -11.46 6.23
CA ASP A 61 -16.26 -12.13 6.31
C ASP A 61 -17.36 -11.19 6.84
N THR A 62 -16.99 -10.20 7.66
CA THR A 62 -17.92 -9.20 8.19
C THR A 62 -18.14 -8.04 7.24
N MET A 63 -17.08 -7.51 6.62
CA MET A 63 -17.14 -6.27 5.83
C MET A 63 -17.39 -6.52 4.34
N GLY A 64 -17.08 -7.70 3.82
CA GLY A 64 -17.01 -7.97 2.39
C GLY A 64 -15.80 -7.26 1.77
N ASN A 65 -16.03 -6.12 1.10
CA ASN A 65 -14.92 -5.27 0.65
C ASN A 65 -14.43 -4.37 1.77
N VAL A 66 -13.13 -4.07 1.78
CA VAL A 66 -12.54 -3.19 2.76
C VAL A 66 -12.83 -1.74 2.38
N PRO A 67 -13.55 -0.97 3.23
CA PRO A 67 -13.89 0.41 2.90
C PRO A 67 -12.64 1.29 2.77
N ALA A 68 -12.63 2.14 1.75
CA ALA A 68 -11.54 3.09 1.51
C ALA A 68 -11.26 4.00 2.71
N ASP A 69 -12.31 4.53 3.34
CA ASP A 69 -12.19 5.43 4.50
C ASP A 69 -11.51 4.78 5.69
N LEU A 70 -11.80 3.49 5.93
CA LEU A 70 -11.17 2.73 7.00
C LEU A 70 -9.67 2.51 6.72
N MET A 71 -9.34 2.20 5.48
CA MET A 71 -7.94 2.07 5.05
C MET A 71 -7.20 3.40 5.18
N ASN A 72 -7.78 4.50 4.70
CA ASN A 72 -7.22 5.85 4.81
C ASN A 72 -7.00 6.26 6.27
N ALA A 73 -7.98 6.01 7.13
CA ALA A 73 -7.85 6.25 8.57
C ALA A 73 -6.66 5.49 9.16
N SER A 74 -6.46 4.22 8.79
CA SER A 74 -5.31 3.42 9.26
C SER A 74 -3.96 4.05 8.88
N TYR A 75 -3.82 4.58 7.66
CA TYR A 75 -2.59 5.23 7.20
C TYR A 75 -2.34 6.57 7.87
N LEU A 76 -3.37 7.40 8.06
CA LEU A 76 -3.27 8.67 8.79
C LEU A 76 -2.85 8.44 10.24
N MET A 77 -3.30 7.35 10.85
CA MET A 77 -2.96 6.96 12.22
C MET A 77 -1.51 6.46 12.40
N LEU A 78 -0.76 6.21 11.32
CA LEU A 78 0.66 5.88 11.43
C LEU A 78 1.50 7.07 11.91
N LYS A 79 1.08 8.31 11.59
CA LYS A 79 1.72 9.54 12.05
C LYS A 79 0.65 10.59 12.37
N PRO A 80 -0.14 10.38 13.43
CA PRO A 80 -1.41 11.08 13.63
C PRO A 80 -1.21 12.59 13.79
N PHE A 81 -0.19 13.03 14.53
CA PHE A 81 0.12 14.46 14.68
C PHE A 81 0.58 15.10 13.36
N ARG A 82 1.43 14.41 12.61
CA ARG A 82 1.99 14.96 11.36
C ARG A 82 0.92 15.03 10.26
N LEU A 83 0.16 13.95 10.10
CA LEU A 83 -0.77 13.75 8.99
C LEU A 83 -2.17 14.31 9.26
N ASN A 84 -2.57 14.56 10.51
CA ASN A 84 -3.89 15.14 10.80
C ASN A 84 -3.85 16.57 11.35
N LEU A 85 -2.75 17.03 11.96
CA LEU A 85 -2.71 18.35 12.62
C LEU A 85 -1.64 19.25 11.99
N GLN A 86 -0.39 18.79 11.95
CA GLN A 86 0.74 19.60 11.50
C GLN A 86 0.61 20.03 10.04
N LYS A 87 0.05 19.19 9.17
CA LYS A 87 -0.16 19.54 7.75
C LYS A 87 -1.09 20.75 7.58
N TYR A 88 -2.11 20.91 8.43
CA TYR A 88 -3.04 22.05 8.36
C TYR A 88 -2.48 23.29 9.04
N VAL A 89 -1.59 23.13 10.03
CA VAL A 89 -0.82 24.27 10.55
C VAL A 89 0.11 24.79 9.46
N GLY A 90 0.85 23.91 8.77
CA GLY A 90 1.71 24.29 7.65
C GLY A 90 0.95 24.86 6.44
N LEU A 91 -0.34 24.52 6.28
CA LEU A 91 -1.21 25.15 5.28
C LEU A 91 -1.31 26.66 5.50
N LEU A 92 -1.33 27.12 6.76
CA LEU A 92 -1.41 28.55 7.09
C LEU A 92 -0.21 29.33 6.55
N ASP A 93 0.96 28.68 6.47
CA ASP A 93 2.19 29.29 5.98
C ASP A 93 2.24 29.45 4.44
N ILE A 94 1.35 28.75 3.71
CA ILE A 94 1.32 28.73 2.25
C ILE A 94 0.04 29.33 1.65
N LEU A 95 -0.83 29.95 2.45
CA LEU A 95 -2.13 30.45 1.99
C LEU A 95 -2.02 31.50 0.87
N ASP A 96 -0.95 32.30 0.88
CA ASP A 96 -0.71 33.33 -0.14
C ASP A 96 0.01 32.79 -1.39
N ASP A 97 0.48 31.53 -1.34
CA ASP A 97 1.08 30.83 -2.48
C ASP A 97 0.03 29.91 -3.14
N LYS A 98 -0.56 30.43 -4.22
CA LYS A 98 -1.57 29.71 -4.99
C LYS A 98 -1.08 28.33 -5.47
N GLN A 99 0.17 28.22 -5.92
CA GLN A 99 0.67 26.96 -6.48
C GLN A 99 0.84 25.92 -5.36
N ALA A 100 1.43 26.31 -4.24
CA ALA A 100 1.59 25.44 -3.08
C ALA A 100 0.23 24.99 -2.51
N LEU A 101 -0.75 25.89 -2.46
CA LEU A 101 -2.12 25.59 -2.04
C LEU A 101 -2.79 24.58 -2.98
N GLU A 102 -2.67 24.75 -4.30
CA GLU A 102 -3.21 23.80 -5.27
C GLU A 102 -2.58 22.41 -5.12
N ASP A 103 -1.27 22.33 -4.92
CA ASP A 103 -0.57 21.06 -4.73
C ASP A 103 -0.99 20.36 -3.43
N PHE A 104 -1.19 21.11 -2.35
CA PHE A 104 -1.77 20.58 -1.12
C PHE A 104 -3.17 20.00 -1.35
N LEU A 105 -4.06 20.74 -2.01
CA LEU A 105 -5.43 20.29 -2.27
C LEU A 105 -5.48 19.07 -3.21
N ARG A 106 -4.57 18.97 -4.18
CA ARG A 106 -4.42 17.79 -5.05
C ARG A 106 -4.05 16.56 -4.23
N MET A 107 -3.12 16.71 -3.28
CA MET A 107 -2.73 15.61 -2.38
C MET A 107 -3.87 15.19 -1.45
N GLU A 108 -4.60 16.14 -0.85
CA GLU A 108 -5.77 15.82 -0.03
C GLU A 108 -6.83 15.08 -0.84
N LYS A 109 -7.16 15.58 -2.04
CA LYS A 109 -8.10 14.89 -2.92
C LYS A 109 -7.63 13.48 -3.25
N TRP A 110 -6.36 13.30 -3.60
CA TRP A 110 -5.81 11.98 -3.91
C TRP A 110 -5.90 11.00 -2.73
N ILE A 111 -5.68 11.46 -1.49
CA ILE A 111 -5.80 10.61 -0.29
C ILE A 111 -7.26 10.17 -0.06
N PHE A 112 -8.22 11.07 -0.24
CA PHE A 112 -9.62 10.80 0.10
C PHE A 112 -10.47 10.28 -1.08
N ASP A 113 -9.95 10.29 -2.31
CA ASP A 113 -10.57 9.70 -3.50
C ASP A 113 -10.11 8.25 -3.72
N SER A 114 -10.02 7.49 -2.63
CA SER A 114 -9.59 6.09 -2.62
C SER A 114 -10.78 5.16 -2.91
N PRO A 115 -10.64 4.13 -3.76
CA PRO A 115 -11.66 3.12 -3.94
C PRO A 115 -11.62 2.05 -2.83
N ASP A 116 -12.74 1.35 -2.65
CA ASP A 116 -12.77 0.17 -1.79
C ASP A 116 -11.85 -0.93 -2.34
N LEU A 117 -11.24 -1.68 -1.42
CA LEU A 117 -10.36 -2.79 -1.77
C LEU A 117 -11.15 -4.11 -1.72
N ALA A 118 -11.00 -4.92 -2.77
CA ALA A 118 -11.61 -6.24 -2.84
C ALA A 118 -11.21 -7.10 -1.63
N GLY A 119 -12.20 -7.65 -0.94
CA GLY A 119 -12.01 -8.37 0.33
C GLY A 119 -11.00 -9.51 0.25
N GLU A 120 -11.15 -10.39 -0.75
CA GLU A 120 -10.24 -11.54 -0.92
C GLU A 120 -8.82 -11.13 -1.30
N ALA A 121 -8.66 -10.08 -2.10
CA ALA A 121 -7.33 -9.53 -2.40
C ALA A 121 -6.66 -8.98 -1.13
N PHE A 122 -7.42 -8.31 -0.26
CA PHE A 122 -6.93 -7.87 1.05
C PHE A 122 -6.58 -9.06 1.96
N ARG A 123 -7.46 -10.06 2.04
CA ARG A 123 -7.26 -11.28 2.84
C ARG A 123 -5.95 -11.97 2.46
N GLU A 124 -5.77 -12.23 1.17
CA GLU A 124 -4.55 -12.85 0.64
C GLU A 124 -3.33 -11.97 0.91
N PHE A 125 -3.43 -10.66 0.68
CA PHE A 125 -2.29 -9.77 0.85
C PHE A 125 -1.81 -9.70 2.31
N VAL A 126 -2.73 -9.50 3.24
CA VAL A 126 -2.40 -9.46 4.68
C VAL A 126 -1.85 -10.80 5.15
N THR A 127 -2.48 -11.91 4.76
CA THR A 127 -2.05 -13.25 5.17
C THR A 127 -0.65 -13.58 4.65
N GLN A 128 -0.43 -13.43 3.34
CA GLN A 128 0.81 -13.88 2.70
C GLN A 128 1.98 -12.95 3.00
N PHE A 129 1.76 -11.64 2.98
CA PHE A 129 2.85 -10.66 3.07
C PHE A 129 3.03 -10.14 4.50
N TYR A 130 1.98 -9.58 5.12
CA TYR A 130 2.11 -9.01 6.46
C TYR A 130 2.26 -10.08 7.55
N GLN A 131 1.47 -11.15 7.51
CA GLN A 131 1.47 -12.17 8.56
C GLN A 131 2.58 -13.20 8.38
N ARG A 132 2.74 -13.74 7.16
CA ARG A 132 3.70 -14.83 6.87
C ARG A 132 5.06 -14.36 6.36
N ASN A 133 5.22 -13.06 6.07
CA ASN A 133 6.44 -12.51 5.47
C ASN A 133 6.89 -13.26 4.21
N GLY A 134 5.92 -13.62 3.36
CA GLY A 134 6.07 -14.63 2.31
C GLY A 134 7.17 -14.35 1.29
N LEU A 135 7.48 -13.08 1.01
CA LEU A 135 8.56 -12.73 0.07
C LEU A 135 9.94 -13.13 0.62
N VAL A 136 10.16 -12.95 1.92
CA VAL A 136 11.42 -13.29 2.59
C VAL A 136 11.51 -14.80 2.80
N THR A 137 10.40 -15.45 3.12
CA THR A 137 10.35 -16.91 3.37
C THR A 137 10.21 -17.74 2.09
N GLY A 138 9.94 -17.12 0.93
CA GLY A 138 9.73 -17.80 -0.33
C GLY A 138 8.40 -18.59 -0.39
N GLN A 139 7.39 -18.16 0.35
CA GLN A 139 6.12 -18.87 0.54
C GLN A 139 4.92 -18.18 -0.13
N VAL A 140 5.13 -17.08 -0.86
CA VAL A 140 4.06 -16.43 -1.63
C VAL A 140 3.55 -17.37 -2.72
N ARG A 141 2.23 -17.46 -2.84
CA ARG A 141 1.52 -18.19 -3.89
C ARG A 141 0.57 -17.28 -4.64
N ILE A 142 0.64 -17.31 -5.97
CA ILE A 142 -0.22 -16.51 -6.86
C ILE A 142 -0.69 -17.39 -8.01
N GLY A 143 -2.00 -17.50 -8.24
CA GLY A 143 -2.55 -18.30 -9.35
C GLY A 143 -2.23 -19.80 -9.28
N GLY A 144 -1.84 -20.31 -8.10
CA GLY A 144 -1.42 -21.70 -7.89
C GLY A 144 0.10 -21.94 -8.03
N GLU A 145 0.86 -20.92 -8.41
CA GLU A 145 2.33 -20.93 -8.51
C GLU A 145 3.00 -20.43 -7.23
#